data_AF-A0A7V0XG62-F1
#
_entry.id   AF-A0A7V0XG62-F1
#
_cell.length_a   1.000
_cell.length_b   1.000
_cell.length_c   1.000
_cell.angle_alpha   90.00
_cell.angle_beta   90.00
_cell.angle_gamma   90.00
#
_symmetry.space_group_name_H-M   'P 1'
#
loop_
_entity.id
_entity.type
_entity.pdbx_description
1 polymer ?
#
loop_
_entity_poly.entity_id
_entity_poly.type
_entity_poly.pdbx_seq_one_letter_code
_entity_poly.pdbx_strand_id
1 'polypeptide(L)'
;MPASPGSAAGARPESRAPGFAQTPARLDIGPGKGIIPYDSATGHSRAFPSFDRRHAPTALKARAEESRIACCGLDCGQCDMLRAAKNPEMQRQFARWFREHLQLDIEPEQVRCAGCHGPREEHWSPDCWILTCCADEHGREYCSDCPEFPCRQLRDWAAQSPRYTAALTWLVSRREEEAG
;
A
#
# COMPACT_ATOMS: atom_id res chain seq x y z
N MET A 1 -51.70 9.63 42.57
CA MET A 1 -52.46 9.71 41.31
C MET A 1 -51.49 9.58 40.15
N PRO A 2 -51.72 8.64 39.22
CA PRO A 2 -50.96 8.50 37.97
C PRO A 2 -51.59 9.32 36.84
N ALA A 3 -50.77 9.75 35.87
CA ALA A 3 -51.04 9.77 34.41
C ALA A 3 -50.12 10.77 33.68
N SER A 4 -49.27 10.24 32.78
CA SER A 4 -48.66 10.92 31.61
C SER A 4 -49.76 11.32 30.59
N PRO A 5 -49.54 12.04 29.44
CA PRO A 5 -48.60 11.66 28.35
C PRO A 5 -48.07 12.78 27.39
N GLY A 6 -47.10 12.40 26.52
CA GLY A 6 -46.88 12.93 25.16
C GLY A 6 -46.22 14.31 25.00
N SER A 7 -45.62 14.71 23.88
CA SER A 7 -45.09 14.05 22.68
C SER A 7 -44.38 15.14 21.84
N ALA A 8 -43.31 14.75 21.14
CA ALA A 8 -42.83 15.25 19.84
C ALA A 8 -42.29 16.69 19.60
N ALA A 9 -41.15 16.68 18.90
CA ALA A 9 -40.75 17.49 17.74
C ALA A 9 -40.07 18.86 17.93
N GLY A 10 -38.89 19.02 17.31
CA GLY A 10 -38.24 20.32 17.13
C GLY A 10 -36.77 20.29 16.67
N ALA A 11 -36.52 19.80 15.46
CA ALA A 11 -35.44 20.11 14.50
C ALA A 11 -34.04 20.62 14.94
N ARG A 12 -33.01 19.88 14.45
CA ARG A 12 -31.65 20.28 14.00
C ARG A 12 -31.69 21.48 12.99
N PRO A 13 -30.58 22.09 12.48
CA PRO A 13 -29.17 21.62 12.47
C PRO A 13 -28.09 22.71 12.80
N GLU A 14 -26.95 22.30 13.35
CA GLU A 14 -25.63 22.23 12.68
C GLU A 14 -24.97 23.57 12.31
N SER A 15 -24.06 24.01 13.16
CA SER A 15 -22.91 24.82 12.76
C SER A 15 -21.68 24.32 13.49
N ARG A 16 -21.05 23.25 12.97
CA ARG A 16 -19.68 22.89 13.32
C ARG A 16 -18.89 22.72 12.03
N ALA A 17 -17.88 23.56 11.92
CA ALA A 17 -16.89 23.64 10.86
C ALA A 17 -16.29 22.25 10.48
N PRO A 18 -15.74 22.10 9.26
CA PRO A 18 -15.22 20.83 8.76
C PRO A 18 -13.86 20.55 9.44
N GLY A 19 -13.93 20.03 10.66
CA GLY A 19 -12.81 19.34 11.27
C GLY A 19 -12.93 17.88 10.92
N PHE A 20 -11.97 17.37 10.14
CA PHE A 20 -11.67 15.95 9.97
C PHE A 20 -11.48 15.30 11.35
N ALA A 21 -12.58 14.97 12.00
CA ALA A 21 -12.62 14.43 13.34
C ALA A 21 -13.64 13.30 13.33
N GLN A 22 -13.17 12.17 12.81
CA GLN A 22 -13.43 10.80 13.27
C GLN A 22 -12.96 9.85 12.18
N THR A 23 -11.64 9.70 12.07
CA THR A 23 -11.05 8.50 11.47
C THR A 23 -11.46 7.35 12.41
N PRO A 24 -12.38 6.44 12.02
CA PRO A 24 -12.57 5.25 12.84
C PRO A 24 -11.26 4.48 12.80
N ALA A 25 -10.75 4.18 14.00
CA ALA A 25 -9.65 3.26 14.29
C ALA A 25 -8.86 2.81 13.07
N ARG A 26 -7.83 3.61 12.77
CA ARG A 26 -6.62 3.28 12.02
C ARG A 26 -6.32 1.79 12.21
N LEU A 27 -6.72 0.99 11.23
CA LEU A 27 -6.67 -0.45 11.34
C LEU A 27 -5.27 -0.87 10.93
N ASP A 28 -4.50 -1.38 11.88
CA ASP A 28 -3.31 -2.20 11.65
C ASP A 28 -3.71 -3.43 10.83
N ILE A 29 -3.95 -3.24 9.53
CA ILE A 29 -4.05 -4.34 8.57
C ILE A 29 -2.61 -4.76 8.33
N GLY A 30 -2.13 -5.59 9.24
CA GLY A 30 -0.84 -6.23 9.14
C GLY A 30 -0.65 -6.90 7.77
N PRO A 31 0.60 -7.04 7.33
CA PRO A 31 0.93 -7.51 6.00
C PRO A 31 0.62 -9.01 5.92
N GLY A 32 -0.43 -9.41 5.18
CA GLY A 32 -0.61 -10.85 4.86
C GLY A 32 -2.02 -11.38 4.60
N LYS A 33 -3.09 -10.58 4.55
CA LYS A 33 -4.43 -11.11 4.19
C LYS A 33 -5.08 -10.29 3.09
N GLY A 34 -4.72 -10.60 1.85
CA GLY A 34 -5.30 -9.99 0.66
C GLY A 34 -4.82 -10.69 -0.61
N ILE A 35 -4.95 -12.02 -0.66
CA ILE A 35 -4.87 -12.74 -1.93
C ILE A 35 -6.25 -12.62 -2.56
N ILE A 36 -6.46 -11.59 -3.38
CA ILE A 36 -7.56 -11.62 -4.36
C ILE A 36 -7.11 -12.58 -5.47
N PRO A 37 -7.95 -13.53 -5.93
CA PRO A 37 -7.59 -14.42 -7.02
C PRO A 37 -7.31 -13.61 -8.29
N TYR A 38 -6.03 -13.60 -8.70
CA TYR A 38 -5.56 -13.09 -9.99
C TYR A 38 -5.82 -14.15 -11.06
N ASP A 39 -6.59 -13.80 -12.09
CA ASP A 39 -6.90 -14.65 -13.24
C ASP A 39 -5.76 -14.63 -14.27
N SER A 40 -5.18 -15.80 -14.52
CA SER A 40 -3.99 -16.07 -15.35
C SER A 40 -4.23 -16.03 -16.88
N ALA A 41 -5.37 -15.53 -17.35
CA ALA A 41 -5.87 -15.79 -18.72
C ALA A 41 -5.17 -15.07 -19.90
N THR A 42 -4.18 -14.20 -19.70
CA THR A 42 -3.48 -13.53 -20.84
C THR A 42 -1.97 -13.71 -20.81
N GLY A 43 -1.53 -14.97 -20.83
CA GLY A 43 -0.21 -15.31 -21.34
C GLY A 43 -0.14 -15.08 -22.85
N HIS A 44 0.74 -14.18 -23.30
CA HIS A 44 1.20 -14.17 -24.68
C HIS A 44 2.70 -13.82 -24.76
N SER A 45 3.48 -14.86 -25.03
CA SER A 45 4.83 -14.78 -25.55
C SER A 45 4.76 -14.53 -27.07
N ARG A 46 5.49 -13.54 -27.57
CA ARG A 46 6.07 -13.60 -28.91
C ARG A 46 7.51 -13.10 -28.86
N ALA A 47 8.42 -14.02 -29.14
CA ALA A 47 9.82 -13.74 -29.40
C ALA A 47 9.94 -12.82 -30.63
N PHE A 48 10.84 -11.84 -30.56
CA PHE A 48 11.40 -11.17 -31.72
C PHE A 48 12.94 -11.18 -31.67
N PRO A 49 13.60 -11.27 -32.83
CA PRO A 49 14.99 -11.70 -32.93
C PRO A 49 15.98 -10.53 -32.77
N SER A 50 17.13 -10.88 -32.21
CA SER A 50 18.46 -10.25 -32.26
C SER A 50 18.57 -8.89 -32.97
N PHE A 51 18.66 -7.78 -32.20
CA PHE A 51 19.22 -6.52 -32.72
C PHE A 51 19.86 -5.64 -31.62
N ASP A 52 21.17 -5.47 -31.76
CA ASP A 52 22.11 -4.44 -31.26
C ASP A 52 22.13 -4.02 -29.76
N ARG A 53 23.27 -4.30 -29.13
CA ARG A 53 23.62 -4.10 -27.71
C ARG A 53 24.17 -2.67 -27.44
N ARG A 54 23.54 -1.63 -28.01
CA ARG A 54 23.96 -0.20 -27.84
C ARG A 54 22.81 0.82 -27.72
N HIS A 55 21.80 0.51 -26.91
CA HIS A 55 20.87 1.48 -26.34
C HIS A 55 20.71 0.97 -24.90
N ALA A 56 21.09 1.58 -23.77
CA ALA A 56 20.98 2.94 -23.21
C ALA A 56 19.58 3.46 -22.75
N PRO A 57 18.41 2.80 -22.97
CA PRO A 57 17.15 3.16 -22.32
C PRO A 57 16.84 2.26 -21.13
N THR A 58 17.59 1.19 -20.90
CA THR A 58 17.35 0.22 -19.82
C THR A 58 17.63 0.80 -18.45
N ALA A 59 18.69 1.60 -18.29
CA ALA A 59 19.01 2.21 -16.99
C ALA A 59 17.98 3.28 -16.59
N LEU A 60 17.47 4.08 -17.54
CA LEU A 60 16.43 5.09 -17.24
C LEU A 60 15.07 4.42 -16.96
N LYS A 61 14.73 3.34 -17.69
CA LYS A 61 13.53 2.53 -17.41
C LYS A 61 13.66 1.78 -16.09
N ALA A 62 14.81 1.18 -15.81
CA ALA A 62 15.10 0.52 -14.54
C ALA A 62 14.99 1.50 -13.37
N ARG A 63 15.57 2.71 -13.45
CA ARG A 63 15.42 3.74 -12.40
C ARG A 63 13.97 4.24 -12.27
N ALA A 64 13.21 4.32 -13.36
CA ALA A 64 11.79 4.69 -13.33
C ALA A 64 10.88 3.57 -12.77
N GLU A 65 11.27 2.31 -12.96
CA GLU A 65 10.63 1.14 -12.37
C GLU A 65 11.02 0.98 -10.89
N GLU A 66 12.26 1.31 -10.55
CA GLU A 66 12.81 1.31 -9.19
C GLU A 66 12.16 2.39 -8.31
N SER A 67 11.80 3.55 -8.90
CA SER A 67 10.99 4.60 -8.25
C SER A 67 9.57 4.11 -7.86
N ARG A 68 9.10 2.98 -8.39
CA ARG A 68 7.83 2.34 -7.98
C ARG A 68 8.02 1.28 -6.90
N ILE A 69 9.25 0.98 -6.52
CA ILE A 69 9.56 0.05 -5.45
C ILE A 69 9.56 0.80 -4.12
N ALA A 70 8.77 0.32 -3.16
CA ALA A 70 8.76 0.84 -1.81
C ALA A 70 10.13 0.70 -1.14
N CYS A 71 10.36 1.44 -0.06
CA CYS A 71 11.56 1.27 0.77
C CYS A 71 11.79 -0.17 1.23
N CYS A 72 10.72 -0.96 1.41
CA CYS A 72 10.77 -2.37 1.82
C CYS A 72 10.98 -3.36 0.65
N GLY A 73 11.18 -2.89 -0.58
CA GLY A 73 11.35 -3.74 -1.77
C GLY A 73 10.04 -4.18 -2.42
N LEU A 74 8.88 -3.78 -1.89
CA LEU A 74 7.59 -4.09 -2.49
C LEU A 74 7.36 -3.28 -3.77
N ASP A 75 6.95 -3.96 -4.84
CA ASP A 75 6.51 -3.29 -6.06
C ASP A 75 5.12 -2.67 -5.87
N CYS A 76 5.08 -1.33 -5.71
CA CYS A 76 3.83 -0.59 -5.59
C CYS A 76 3.10 -0.53 -6.96
N GLY A 77 3.78 -0.74 -8.08
CA GLY A 77 3.18 -0.90 -9.41
C GLY A 77 2.29 -2.14 -9.54
N GLN A 78 2.61 -3.21 -8.79
CA GLN A 78 1.80 -4.42 -8.65
C GLN A 78 0.97 -4.44 -7.36
N CYS A 79 0.71 -3.28 -6.75
CA CYS A 79 -0.11 -3.17 -5.54
C CYS A 79 -1.57 -2.89 -5.89
N ASP A 80 -2.48 -3.75 -5.44
CA ASP A 80 -3.90 -3.59 -5.73
C ASP A 80 -4.51 -2.34 -5.08
N MET A 81 -3.99 -1.88 -3.95
CA MET A 81 -4.44 -0.63 -3.32
C MET A 81 -4.09 0.60 -4.17
N LEU A 82 -2.89 0.65 -4.75
CA LEU A 82 -2.49 1.73 -5.65
C LEU A 82 -3.30 1.70 -6.95
N ARG A 83 -3.58 0.49 -7.46
CA ARG A 83 -4.42 0.30 -8.66
C ARG A 83 -5.87 0.71 -8.37
N ALA A 84 -6.41 0.35 -7.20
CA ALA A 84 -7.75 0.68 -6.78
C ALA A 84 -7.95 2.19 -6.64
N ALA A 85 -6.95 2.95 -6.21
CA ALA A 85 -7.03 4.40 -6.10
C ALA A 85 -7.44 5.12 -7.41
N LYS A 86 -7.23 4.49 -8.58
CA LYS A 86 -7.60 5.01 -9.90
C LYS A 86 -8.74 4.23 -10.57
N ASN A 87 -9.36 3.28 -9.88
CA ASN A 87 -10.39 2.42 -10.45
C ASN A 87 -11.60 2.31 -9.49
N PRO A 88 -12.69 3.03 -9.79
CA PRO A 88 -13.91 3.02 -8.97
C PRO A 88 -14.54 1.63 -8.78
N GLU A 89 -14.36 0.71 -9.73
CA GLU A 89 -14.87 -0.66 -9.61
C GLU A 89 -14.08 -1.45 -8.57
N MET A 90 -12.74 -1.36 -8.58
CA MET A 90 -11.92 -1.97 -7.53
C MET A 90 -12.18 -1.35 -6.17
N GLN A 91 -12.42 -0.03 -6.09
CA GLN A 91 -12.78 0.63 -4.83
C GLN A 91 -14.05 0.04 -4.22
N ARG A 92 -15.10 -0.17 -5.03
CA ARG A 92 -16.33 -0.83 -4.58
C ARG A 92 -16.10 -2.27 -4.13
N GLN A 93 -15.26 -3.00 -4.84
CA GLN A 93 -14.92 -4.38 -4.47
C GLN A 93 -14.16 -4.44 -3.15
N PHE A 94 -13.18 -3.56 -2.93
CA PHE A 94 -12.47 -3.45 -1.67
C PHE A 94 -13.40 -3.04 -0.53
N ALA A 95 -14.21 -1.99 -0.70
CA ALA A 95 -15.20 -1.56 0.29
C ALA A 95 -16.12 -2.72 0.72
N ARG A 96 -16.62 -3.50 -0.25
CA ARG A 96 -17.40 -4.72 0.03
C ARG A 96 -16.58 -5.75 0.82
N TRP A 97 -15.36 -6.04 0.38
CA TRP A 97 -14.49 -7.00 1.04
C TRP A 97 -14.21 -6.62 2.50
N PHE A 98 -13.94 -5.34 2.77
CA PHE A 98 -13.74 -4.79 4.13
C PHE A 98 -14.99 -4.96 5.00
N ARG A 99 -16.17 -4.68 4.44
CA ARG A 99 -17.44 -4.88 5.15
C ARG A 99 -17.66 -6.34 5.52
N GLU A 100 -17.42 -7.25 4.59
CA GLU A 100 -17.71 -8.68 4.73
C GLU A 100 -16.69 -9.40 5.64
N HIS A 101 -15.41 -9.08 5.53
CA HIS A 101 -14.34 -9.86 6.17
C HIS A 101 -13.77 -9.19 7.42
N LEU A 102 -13.85 -7.86 7.51
CA LEU A 102 -13.26 -7.10 8.61
C LEU A 102 -14.29 -6.30 9.41
N GLN A 103 -15.58 -6.37 9.03
CA GLN A 103 -16.67 -5.61 9.65
C GLN A 103 -16.41 -4.09 9.64
N LEU A 104 -15.69 -3.62 8.63
CA LEU A 104 -15.35 -2.21 8.45
C LEU A 104 -16.20 -1.62 7.34
N ASP A 105 -17.01 -0.64 7.69
CA ASP A 105 -17.77 0.12 6.72
C ASP A 105 -16.89 1.28 6.24
N ILE A 106 -16.31 1.11 5.04
CA ILE A 106 -15.54 2.16 4.37
C ILE A 106 -16.24 2.49 3.06
N GLU A 107 -16.33 3.77 2.75
CA GLU A 107 -16.81 4.24 1.45
C GLU A 107 -15.75 3.90 0.36
N PRO A 108 -16.17 3.58 -0.87
CA PRO A 108 -15.24 3.33 -1.97
C PRO A 108 -14.21 4.47 -2.15
N GLU A 109 -14.64 5.71 -1.95
CA GLU A 109 -13.80 6.90 -2.04
C GLU A 109 -12.72 6.96 -0.96
N GLN A 110 -12.81 6.17 0.11
CA GLN A 110 -11.77 6.07 1.14
C GLN A 110 -10.66 5.08 0.74
N VAL A 111 -10.89 4.24 -0.28
CA VAL A 111 -9.87 3.35 -0.85
C VAL A 111 -8.95 4.16 -1.76
N ARG A 112 -7.98 4.86 -1.14
CA ARG A 112 -6.98 5.71 -1.80
C ARG A 112 -5.57 5.33 -1.37
N CYS A 113 -4.63 5.49 -2.29
CA CYS A 113 -3.21 5.31 -2.07
C CYS A 113 -2.42 6.16 -3.08
N ALA A 114 -1.55 7.05 -2.62
CA ALA A 114 -0.63 7.82 -3.47
C ALA A 114 0.69 7.09 -3.77
N GLY A 115 0.86 5.87 -3.25
CA GLY A 115 2.07 5.08 -3.38
C GLY A 115 3.04 5.28 -2.22
N CYS A 116 3.98 4.36 -2.10
CA CYS A 116 4.80 4.17 -0.91
C CYS A 116 5.80 5.33 -0.65
N HIS A 117 6.21 6.01 -1.72
CA HIS A 117 7.01 7.25 -1.71
C HIS A 117 6.15 8.53 -1.86
N GLY A 118 4.82 8.38 -1.87
CA GLY A 118 3.88 9.50 -1.92
C GLY A 118 3.63 10.14 -0.54
N PRO A 119 2.80 11.20 -0.50
CA PRO A 119 2.39 11.83 0.76
C PRO A 119 1.71 10.82 1.69
N ARG A 120 2.05 10.90 2.99
CA ARG A 120 1.56 9.96 4.01
C ARG A 120 0.06 10.07 4.20
N GLU A 121 -0.50 11.26 4.06
CA GLU A 121 -1.93 11.56 4.23
C GLU A 121 -2.81 10.84 3.21
N GLU A 122 -2.26 10.51 2.04
CA GLU A 122 -2.93 9.78 0.97
C GLU A 122 -2.44 8.33 0.86
N HIS A 123 -1.64 7.85 1.81
CA HIS A 123 -1.16 6.46 1.83
C HIS A 123 -2.18 5.55 2.51
N TRP A 124 -2.35 4.34 1.96
CA TRP A 124 -3.32 3.37 2.50
C TRP A 124 -3.01 2.93 3.94
N SER A 125 -1.74 2.72 4.26
CA SER A 125 -1.28 2.38 5.62
C SER A 125 -0.27 3.45 6.08
N PRO A 126 -0.74 4.61 6.52
CA PRO A 126 0.12 5.73 6.91
C PRO A 126 0.93 5.46 8.19
N ASP A 127 0.60 4.38 8.91
CA ASP A 127 1.25 3.82 10.09
C ASP A 127 2.15 2.61 9.80
N CYS A 128 2.44 2.32 8.53
CA CYS A 128 3.35 1.25 8.18
C CYS A 128 4.71 1.44 8.89
N TRP A 129 5.01 0.56 9.84
CA TRP A 129 6.21 0.66 10.68
C TRP A 129 7.51 0.70 9.86
N ILE A 130 7.54 0.04 8.69
CA ILE A 130 8.72 0.03 7.82
C ILE A 130 8.95 1.42 7.21
N LEU A 131 7.86 2.09 6.80
CA LEU A 131 7.92 3.43 6.25
C LEU A 131 8.32 4.45 7.32
N THR A 132 7.76 4.32 8.53
CA THR A 132 8.16 5.13 9.68
C THR A 132 9.63 4.94 10.02
N CYS A 133 10.10 3.70 10.14
CA CYS A 133 11.50 3.43 10.44
C CYS A 133 12.44 3.92 9.32
N CYS A 134 12.18 3.54 8.07
CA CYS A 134 13.11 3.76 6.97
C CYS A 134 13.14 5.22 6.50
N ALA A 135 11.97 5.78 6.17
CA ALA A 135 11.88 7.11 5.59
C ALA A 135 11.78 8.20 6.67
N ASP A 136 10.96 7.99 7.70
CA ASP A 136 10.63 9.05 8.65
C ASP A 136 11.71 9.18 9.75
N GLU A 137 12.20 8.07 10.32
CA GLU A 137 13.21 8.06 11.38
C GLU A 137 14.66 8.07 10.86
N HIS A 138 14.95 7.25 9.84
CA HIS A 138 16.30 7.10 9.30
C HIS A 138 16.59 7.94 8.05
N GLY A 139 15.58 8.51 7.40
CA GLY A 139 15.75 9.34 6.20
C GLY A 139 16.35 8.59 5.01
N ARG A 140 16.10 7.28 4.91
CA ARG A 140 16.63 6.42 3.84
C ARG A 140 15.58 6.20 2.76
N GLU A 141 16.04 5.98 1.54
CA GLU A 141 15.17 5.69 0.41
C GLU A 141 14.75 4.20 0.43
N TYR A 142 15.70 3.32 0.73
CA TYR A 142 15.48 1.89 0.83
C TYR A 142 15.99 1.32 2.14
N CYS A 143 15.36 0.23 2.59
CA CYS A 143 15.83 -0.52 3.74
C CYS A 143 17.24 -1.09 3.50
N SER A 144 17.63 -1.35 2.25
CA SER A 144 18.98 -1.79 1.86
C SER A 144 20.08 -0.81 2.27
N ASP A 145 19.76 0.49 2.33
CA ASP A 145 20.69 1.56 2.66
C ASP A 145 20.99 1.60 4.17
N CYS A 146 20.27 0.78 4.96
CA CYS A 146 20.49 0.67 6.40
C CYS A 146 21.76 -0.13 6.69
N PRO A 147 22.65 0.34 7.60
CA PRO A 147 23.83 -0.42 8.00
C PRO A 147 23.45 -1.76 8.66
N GLU A 148 22.34 -1.80 9.38
CA GLU A 148 21.81 -2.99 10.05
C GLU A 148 21.00 -3.91 9.12
N PHE A 149 20.90 -3.59 7.83
CA PHE A 149 20.17 -4.41 6.86
C PHE A 149 20.87 -5.77 6.64
N PRO A 150 20.12 -6.88 6.47
CA PRO A 150 18.69 -7.01 6.77
C PRO A 150 18.45 -7.14 8.28
N CYS A 151 17.66 -6.24 8.86
CA CYS A 151 17.36 -6.26 10.29
C CYS A 151 16.38 -7.40 10.63
N ARG A 152 16.34 -7.80 11.91
CA ARG A 152 15.49 -8.92 12.36
C ARG A 152 14.02 -8.71 12.03
N GLN A 153 13.46 -7.53 12.35
CA GLN A 153 12.05 -7.24 12.11
C GLN A 153 11.67 -7.32 10.62
N LEU A 154 12.54 -6.87 9.73
CA LEU A 154 12.31 -6.95 8.29
C LEU A 154 12.37 -8.39 7.78
N ARG A 155 13.24 -9.24 8.34
CA ARG A 155 13.28 -10.68 8.03
C ARG A 155 12.02 -11.39 8.50
N ASP A 156 11.59 -11.12 9.73
CA ASP A 156 10.36 -11.69 10.30
C ASP A 156 9.14 -11.26 9.47
N TRP A 157 9.12 -10.01 9.02
CA TRP A 157 8.12 -9.51 8.07
C TRP A 157 8.15 -10.24 6.72
N ALA A 158 9.34 -10.40 6.13
CA ALA A 158 9.51 -11.08 4.86
C ALA A 158 9.01 -12.53 4.88
N ALA A 159 9.20 -13.22 6.00
CA ALA A 159 8.76 -14.62 6.17
C ALA A 159 7.24 -14.82 6.15
N GLN A 160 6.43 -13.76 6.29
CA GLN A 160 4.97 -13.88 6.36
C GLN A 160 4.31 -14.17 5.01
N SER A 161 4.96 -13.85 3.87
CA SER A 161 4.42 -14.18 2.55
C SER A 161 5.50 -14.31 1.48
N PRO A 162 5.31 -15.14 0.44
CA PRO A 162 6.24 -15.23 -0.67
C PRO A 162 6.50 -13.88 -1.36
N ARG A 163 5.49 -12.99 -1.38
CA ARG A 163 5.61 -11.64 -1.92
C ARG A 163 6.59 -10.78 -1.10
N TYR A 164 6.58 -10.91 0.22
CA TYR A 164 7.50 -10.17 1.08
C TYR A 164 8.91 -10.78 1.07
N THR A 165 9.02 -12.10 0.94
CA THR A 165 10.30 -12.76 0.68
C THR A 165 10.94 -12.24 -0.61
N ALA A 166 10.18 -12.14 -1.70
CA ALA A 166 10.69 -11.61 -2.97
C ALA A 166 11.14 -10.15 -2.84
N ALA A 167 10.40 -9.32 -2.09
CA ALA A 167 10.77 -7.94 -1.81
C ALA A 167 12.11 -7.84 -1.04
N LEU A 168 12.30 -8.69 -0.02
CA LEU A 168 13.56 -8.73 0.71
C LEU A 168 14.72 -9.21 -0.16
N THR A 169 14.51 -10.25 -0.98
CA THR A 169 15.53 -10.74 -1.91
C THR A 169 15.96 -9.65 -2.90
N TRP A 170 15.01 -8.88 -3.43
CA TRP A 170 15.32 -7.75 -4.31
C TRP A 170 16.20 -6.71 -3.62
N LEU A 171 15.89 -6.34 -2.37
CA LEU A 171 16.73 -5.41 -1.58
C LEU A 171 18.15 -5.94 -1.32
N VAL A 172 18.30 -7.26 -1.13
CA VAL A 172 19.62 -7.88 -0.97
C VAL A 172 20.43 -7.75 -2.26
N SER A 173 19.86 -8.12 -3.41
CA SER A 173 20.52 -7.99 -4.71
C SER A 173 20.93 -6.54 -5.01
N ARG A 174 20.05 -5.59 -4.72
CA ARG A 174 20.36 -4.16 -4.87
C ARG A 174 21.59 -3.75 -4.04
N ARG A 175 21.68 -4.16 -2.77
CA ARG A 175 22.81 -3.80 -1.91
C ARG A 175 24.13 -4.40 -2.40
N GLU A 176 24.09 -5.60 -2.95
CA GLU A 176 25.26 -6.26 -3.55
C GLU A 176 25.75 -5.51 -4.79
N GLU A 177 24.84 -5.02 -5.64
CA GLU A 177 25.16 -4.21 -6.82
C GLU A 177 25.77 -2.84 -6.45
N GLU A 178 25.29 -2.19 -5.39
CA GLU A 178 25.84 -0.91 -4.92
C GLU A 178 27.19 -1.05 -4.18
N ALA A 179 27.51 -2.26 -3.68
CA ALA A 179 28.75 -2.52 -2.95
C ALA A 179 29.92 -2.97 -3.85
N GLY A 180 29.66 -3.32 -5.11
CA GLY A 180 30.65 -3.74 -6.11
C GLY A 180 31.23 -2.60 -6.93
#